data_AF-A0A2K1LB01-F1
#
_entry.id   AF-A0A2K1LB01-F1
#
_cell.length_a   1.000
_cell.length_b   1.000
_cell.length_c   1.000
_cell.angle_alpha   90.00
_cell.angle_beta   90.00
_cell.angle_gamma   90.00
#
_symmetry.space_group_name_H-M   'P 1'
#
loop_
_entity.id
_entity.type
_entity.pdbx_description
1 polymer ?
#
loop_
_entity_poly.entity_id
_entity_poly.type
_entity_poly.pdbx_seq_one_letter_code
_entity_poly.pdbx_strand_id
1 'polypeptide(L)'
;MGSYRGRIDDQELRGNYRDVDPHKLSSRMCGGVHCALIHGTPVEVSLANCDIEALVQPSPDEVEAYELYLHLPDLMRLWRSPVCPTWANESVVKPALHTLEMVFRMITSILQDPRPYIARDEWLRKLESLANMEIELVSHLVEGDKKAPTTSAGSMPPAWQRVGSRPFMSRTSQTSLLSVLPNWKGVQSLRSRLLYAIEGHMMRAPFTLGLGEPNLAGKPVLEYDRICTPLEVFACRQAAPGHPEDHTLSTAHQILEAWLMVAHGLLQVIEERVKAGDPVGAAKKCWLVERVWKLLVATMDLLQVMDPDDFMRLKHELAINTKAQVGVNYGFEHIGGGAYCLRSNMLREVTRACKDLRHLVPKAVGVEADPKGGPRLQEAIMELFHTHGMKTSGITTHASVIHLLQSFQAVEVSVRQFYFSYQQLVIAVMGSGEYKGTVQTEISAAEALSQLYFEPPYFPSLDGAKTFLGNYWHHNPDLEEGAIMRELVETKARNMLNEQRAPPNVQGSSSQAPERDSTMKDASRSTERQPFVNVSLAYKQRHMQNGAMSGM
;
A
#
# COMPACT_ATOMS: atom_id res chain seq x y z
N MET A 1 47.96 -12.36 56.71
CA MET A 1 47.15 -11.67 57.75
C MET A 1 46.05 -10.92 57.03
N GLY A 2 44.76 -11.05 57.26
CA GLY A 2 43.95 -11.82 58.20
C GLY A 2 42.51 -11.60 57.73
N SER A 3 41.70 -12.65 57.80
CA SER A 3 40.30 -12.72 57.36
C SER A 3 39.33 -12.19 58.44
N TYR A 4 38.05 -12.15 58.08
CA TYR A 4 36.82 -12.09 58.90
C TYR A 4 36.27 -10.71 59.29
N ARG A 5 34.96 -10.47 59.47
CA ARG A 5 33.63 -11.07 59.14
C ARG A 5 32.64 -10.37 60.11
N GLY A 6 31.38 -10.16 59.71
CA GLY A 6 30.24 -9.92 60.63
C GLY A 6 29.42 -8.69 60.22
N ARG A 7 28.19 -8.77 59.67
CA ARG A 7 26.91 -9.43 60.09
C ARG A 7 26.16 -8.60 61.15
N ILE A 8 24.83 -8.50 60.97
CA ILE A 8 23.70 -8.14 61.89
C ILE A 8 22.93 -6.89 61.39
N ASP A 9 21.60 -6.82 61.29
CA ASP A 9 20.50 -7.78 61.48
C ASP A 9 19.20 -7.28 60.82
N ASP A 10 18.36 -8.24 60.40
CA ASP A 10 16.94 -8.09 60.10
C ASP A 10 16.11 -8.01 61.39
N GLN A 11 15.31 -6.95 61.55
CA GLN A 11 14.18 -6.98 62.48
C GLN A 11 13.15 -5.91 62.14
N GLU A 12 12.17 -6.25 61.30
CA GLU A 12 10.76 -5.91 61.51
C GLU A 12 9.93 -6.60 60.43
N LEU A 13 9.21 -7.67 60.83
CA LEU A 13 7.91 -8.13 60.31
C LEU A 13 7.70 -9.58 60.75
N ARG A 14 7.30 -9.76 62.02
CA ARG A 14 6.65 -10.98 62.49
C ARG A 14 5.18 -10.69 62.74
N GLY A 15 4.34 -11.57 62.18
CA GLY A 15 3.07 -11.95 62.79
C GLY A 15 1.86 -11.84 61.88
N ASN A 16 1.55 -12.88 61.10
CA ASN A 16 0.68 -13.98 61.56
C ASN A 16 0.24 -14.84 60.38
N TYR A 17 0.76 -16.06 60.32
CA TYR A 17 0.22 -17.17 59.53
C TYR A 17 -0.61 -18.04 60.48
N ARG A 18 -1.90 -18.22 60.20
CA ARG A 18 -2.67 -19.42 60.58
C ARG A 18 -3.69 -19.75 59.50
N ASP A 19 -3.54 -20.98 58.99
CA ASP A 19 -4.52 -21.93 58.47
C ASP A 19 -5.60 -21.45 57.48
N VAL A 20 -5.42 -21.84 56.20
CA VAL A 20 -6.55 -22.03 55.29
C VAL A 20 -6.45 -23.43 54.63
N ASP A 21 -7.54 -24.16 54.79
CA ASP A 21 -7.87 -25.54 54.46
C ASP A 21 -7.78 -25.88 52.95
N PRO A 22 -7.10 -26.98 52.54
CA PRO A 22 -6.86 -27.30 51.12
C PRO A 22 -8.06 -27.89 50.35
N HIS A 23 -9.26 -27.95 50.94
CA HIS A 23 -10.47 -28.46 50.25
C HIS A 23 -11.53 -27.41 49.88
N LYS A 24 -11.19 -26.11 49.84
CA LYS A 24 -12.05 -25.03 49.32
C LYS A 24 -11.44 -24.25 48.16
N LEU A 25 -10.93 -24.96 47.16
CA LEU A 25 -10.58 -24.41 45.84
C LEU A 25 -11.33 -25.19 44.75
N SER A 26 -12.61 -24.85 44.57
CA SER A 26 -13.34 -25.18 43.37
C SER A 26 -14.36 -24.07 43.08
N SER A 27 -14.35 -23.60 41.84
CA SER A 27 -15.18 -22.53 41.27
C SER A 27 -14.80 -21.09 41.64
N ARG A 28 -13.74 -20.56 41.00
CA ARG A 28 -13.78 -19.29 40.24
C ARG A 28 -12.40 -18.96 39.67
N MET A 29 -12.41 -18.58 38.40
CA MET A 29 -11.33 -17.94 37.63
C MET A 29 -10.20 -18.85 37.11
N CYS A 30 -10.51 -19.62 36.06
CA CYS A 30 -9.59 -19.77 34.94
C CYS A 30 -9.78 -18.56 34.02
N GLY A 31 -8.81 -17.64 34.01
CA GLY A 31 -8.75 -16.53 33.05
C GLY A 31 -8.41 -17.06 31.67
N GLY A 32 -9.46 -17.39 30.90
CA GLY A 32 -9.35 -17.62 29.47
C GLY A 32 -9.11 -16.30 28.75
N VAL A 33 -8.05 -16.26 27.93
CA VAL A 33 -7.79 -15.22 26.95
C VAL A 33 -8.93 -15.25 25.92
N HIS A 34 -9.96 -14.43 26.13
CA HIS A 34 -10.97 -14.15 25.12
C HIS A 34 -10.50 -12.96 24.28
N CYS A 35 -9.98 -13.28 23.09
CA CYS A 35 -9.87 -12.34 21.98
C CYS A 35 -11.30 -11.99 21.54
N ALA A 36 -11.84 -10.87 22.01
CA ALA A 36 -13.10 -10.31 21.53
C ALA A 36 -12.82 -9.44 20.31
N LEU A 37 -12.59 -10.08 19.16
CA LEU A 37 -12.77 -9.48 17.86
C LEU A 37 -14.27 -9.48 17.53
N ILE A 38 -14.80 -8.28 17.32
CA ILE A 38 -16.05 -7.97 16.61
C ILE A 38 -17.34 -8.49 17.29
N HIS A 39 -17.90 -7.68 18.19
CA HIS A 39 -19.35 -7.61 18.35
C HIS A 39 -19.80 -6.17 18.10
N GLY A 40 -20.77 -6.03 17.18
CA GLY A 40 -21.26 -4.75 16.69
C GLY A 40 -21.76 -3.85 17.82
N THR A 41 -20.98 -2.81 18.10
CA THR A 41 -21.53 -1.56 18.64
C THR A 41 -22.18 -0.81 17.47
N PRO A 42 -23.42 -0.32 17.62
CA PRO A 42 -24.00 0.56 16.62
C PRO A 42 -23.15 1.83 16.58
N VAL A 43 -22.57 2.12 15.42
CA VAL A 43 -21.98 3.42 15.12
C VAL A 43 -23.10 4.43 15.36
N GLU A 44 -22.96 5.29 16.37
CA GLU A 44 -23.95 6.33 16.63
C GLU A 44 -24.15 7.16 15.36
N VAL A 45 -25.43 7.37 15.01
CA VAL A 45 -25.93 8.10 13.85
C VAL A 45 -25.38 9.56 13.77
N SER A 46 -24.70 10.03 14.83
CA SER A 46 -24.05 11.34 14.92
C SER A 46 -22.82 11.50 14.00
N LEU A 47 -22.18 10.41 13.58
CA LEU A 47 -20.94 10.46 12.79
C LEU A 47 -21.14 10.68 11.28
N ALA A 48 -22.38 10.60 10.77
CA ALA A 48 -22.66 10.73 9.34
C ALA A 48 -22.49 12.17 8.79
N ASN A 49 -22.40 13.17 9.67
CA ASN A 49 -22.32 14.60 9.31
C ASN A 49 -21.04 15.29 9.84
N CYS A 50 -20.12 14.58 10.49
CA CYS A 50 -18.83 15.16 10.84
C CYS A 50 -17.92 15.11 9.61
N ASP A 51 -17.44 16.27 9.17
CA ASP A 51 -16.32 16.33 8.24
C ASP A 51 -15.11 15.74 8.97
N ILE A 52 -14.81 14.47 8.69
CA ILE A 52 -13.75 13.70 9.38
C ILE A 52 -12.39 14.36 9.18
N GLU A 53 -12.22 15.15 8.10
CA GLU A 53 -11.04 15.99 7.90
C GLU A 53 -10.94 17.12 8.93
N ALA A 54 -12.04 17.58 9.54
CA ALA A 54 -12.02 18.58 10.60
C ALA A 54 -11.65 18.00 11.99
N LEU A 55 -11.84 16.70 12.20
CA LEU A 55 -11.60 16.03 13.50
C LEU A 55 -10.14 15.59 13.72
N VAL A 56 -9.34 15.53 12.65
CA VAL A 56 -7.95 15.03 12.67
C VAL A 56 -7.02 16.08 12.07
N GLN A 57 -7.05 17.31 12.60
CA GLN A 57 -6.10 18.35 12.19
C GLN A 57 -5.05 18.55 13.29
N PRO A 58 -3.76 18.29 13.00
CA PRO A 58 -2.70 18.71 13.90
C PRO A 58 -2.70 20.24 14.02
N SER A 59 -2.26 20.74 15.18
CA SER A 59 -2.07 22.19 15.33
C SER A 59 -1.00 22.72 14.36
N PRO A 60 -1.04 24.01 13.96
CA PRO A 60 -0.01 24.60 13.12
C PRO A 60 1.42 24.40 13.67
N ASP A 61 1.59 24.49 14.99
CA ASP A 61 2.87 24.30 15.67
C ASP A 61 3.38 22.85 15.54
N GLU A 62 2.48 21.86 15.58
CA GLU A 62 2.85 20.44 15.38
C GLU A 62 3.26 20.15 13.94
N VAL A 63 2.61 20.81 12.98
CA VAL A 63 2.97 20.73 11.56
C VAL A 63 4.35 21.36 11.34
N GLU A 64 4.57 22.57 11.85
CA GLU A 64 5.86 23.26 11.74
C GLU A 64 6.99 22.45 12.40
N ALA A 65 6.78 21.92 13.60
CA ALA A 65 7.75 21.08 14.29
C ALA A 65 8.10 19.81 13.49
N TYR A 66 7.11 19.19 12.86
CA TYR A 66 7.30 18.04 11.97
C TYR A 66 8.12 18.43 10.73
N GLU A 67 7.75 19.52 10.05
CA GLU A 67 8.44 19.97 8.83
C GLU A 67 9.90 20.37 9.10
N LEU A 68 10.15 21.05 10.23
CA LEU A 68 11.50 21.43 10.65
C LEU A 68 12.35 20.23 11.05
N TYR A 69 11.80 19.27 11.80
CA TYR A 69 12.48 18.03 12.16
C TYR A 69 12.95 17.25 10.92
N LEU A 70 12.12 17.23 9.87
CA LEU A 70 12.43 16.51 8.63
C LEU A 70 13.27 17.31 7.63
N HIS A 71 13.61 18.57 7.91
CA HIS A 71 14.20 19.48 6.91
C HIS A 71 13.38 19.59 5.63
N LEU A 72 12.05 19.49 5.77
CA LEU A 72 11.16 19.51 4.62
C LEU A 72 11.28 20.81 3.80
N PRO A 73 11.47 22.01 4.39
CA PRO A 73 11.70 23.22 3.60
C PRO A 73 12.92 23.13 2.66
N ASP A 74 14.02 22.53 3.14
CA ASP A 74 15.24 22.35 2.33
C ASP A 74 15.02 21.32 1.22
N LEU A 75 14.39 20.18 1.55
CA LEU A 75 14.05 19.14 0.57
C LEU A 75 13.09 19.65 -0.50
N MET A 76 12.04 20.38 -0.10
CA MET A 76 11.08 20.98 -1.01
C MET A 76 11.74 22.01 -1.93
N ARG A 77 12.71 22.79 -1.43
CA ARG A 77 13.51 23.69 -2.27
C ARG A 77 14.27 22.91 -3.34
N LEU A 78 14.87 21.77 -2.99
CA LEU A 78 15.55 20.91 -3.97
C LEU A 78 14.57 20.35 -5.01
N TRP A 79 13.40 19.85 -4.59
CA TRP A 79 12.41 19.27 -5.50
C TRP A 79 11.76 20.29 -6.43
N ARG A 80 11.51 21.52 -5.94
CA ARG A 80 10.88 22.60 -6.72
C ARG A 80 11.83 23.35 -7.64
N SER A 81 13.14 23.21 -7.44
CA SER A 81 14.15 23.88 -8.28
C SER A 81 14.51 23.01 -9.50
N PRO A 82 14.04 23.35 -10.72
CA PRO A 82 14.36 22.59 -11.92
C PRO A 82 15.82 22.81 -12.32
N VAL A 83 16.56 21.72 -12.49
CA VAL A 83 17.93 21.65 -12.99
C VAL A 83 17.94 21.51 -14.51
N CYS A 84 16.90 20.89 -15.07
CA CYS A 84 16.72 20.65 -16.49
C CYS A 84 15.30 21.08 -16.91
N PRO A 85 15.06 22.38 -17.15
CA PRO A 85 13.72 22.90 -17.49
C PRO A 85 13.07 22.25 -18.73
N THR A 86 13.88 21.66 -19.62
CA THR A 86 13.39 20.93 -20.81
C THR A 86 12.84 19.54 -20.50
N TRP A 87 13.06 19.03 -19.29
CA TRP A 87 12.64 17.71 -18.85
C TRP A 87 11.38 17.81 -17.97
N ALA A 88 10.22 17.70 -18.62
CA ALA A 88 8.91 17.93 -17.97
C ALA A 88 8.64 17.02 -16.76
N ASN A 89 9.19 15.80 -16.74
CA ASN A 89 9.01 14.85 -15.64
C ASN A 89 9.97 15.09 -14.46
N GLU A 90 10.86 16.09 -14.53
CA GLU A 90 11.87 16.33 -13.49
C GLU A 90 11.22 16.48 -12.10
N SER A 91 10.13 17.23 -11.98
CA SER A 91 9.44 17.48 -10.70
C SER A 91 8.90 16.22 -10.04
N VAL A 92 8.67 15.15 -10.81
CA VAL A 92 8.18 13.86 -10.32
C VAL A 92 9.33 12.86 -10.17
N VAL A 93 10.29 12.84 -11.08
CA VAL A 93 11.39 11.87 -11.06
C VAL A 93 12.45 12.25 -10.03
N LYS A 94 12.76 13.55 -9.88
CA LYS A 94 13.78 14.03 -8.94
C LYS A 94 13.52 13.61 -7.49
N PRO A 95 12.33 13.83 -6.89
CA PRO A 95 12.06 13.33 -5.53
C PRO A 95 12.17 11.80 -5.42
N ALA A 96 11.76 11.04 -6.43
CA ALA A 96 11.92 9.59 -6.46
C ALA A 96 13.38 9.13 -6.57
N LEU A 97 14.28 9.92 -7.17
CA LEU A 97 15.72 9.63 -7.15
C LEU A 97 16.35 9.97 -5.81
N HIS A 98 15.87 11.03 -5.13
CA HIS A 98 16.35 11.40 -3.80
C HIS A 98 16.04 10.30 -2.77
N THR A 99 14.88 9.62 -2.89
CA THR A 99 14.54 8.51 -1.99
C THR A 99 15.50 7.34 -2.12
N LEU A 100 15.95 7.02 -3.33
CA LEU A 100 16.96 5.98 -3.54
C LEU A 100 18.25 6.30 -2.77
N GLU A 101 18.71 7.56 -2.82
CA GLU A 101 19.87 7.99 -2.03
C GLU A 101 19.61 7.93 -0.52
N MET A 102 18.41 8.29 -0.06
CA MET A 102 18.01 8.13 1.35
C MET A 102 18.05 6.66 1.79
N VAL A 103 17.58 5.73 0.94
CA VAL A 103 17.64 4.29 1.22
C VAL A 103 19.08 3.78 1.24
N PHE A 104 19.92 4.17 0.27
CA PHE A 104 21.35 3.79 0.26
C PHE A 104 22.10 4.31 1.50
N ARG A 105 21.70 5.48 2.01
CA ARG A 105 22.20 6.05 3.27
C ARG A 105 21.77 5.25 4.47
N MET A 106 20.49 4.87 4.56
CA MET A 106 20.01 4.01 5.65
C MET A 106 20.74 2.66 5.65
N ILE A 107 20.92 2.04 4.48
CA ILE A 107 21.71 0.80 4.36
C ILE A 107 23.11 0.99 4.94
N THR A 108 23.80 2.07 4.56
CA THR A 108 25.14 2.37 5.06
C THR A 108 25.14 2.62 6.57
N SER A 109 24.13 3.32 7.09
CA SER A 109 23.99 3.62 8.52
C SER A 109 23.79 2.36 9.35
N ILE A 110 22.91 1.45 8.92
CA ILE A 110 22.68 0.16 9.59
C ILE A 110 23.94 -0.72 9.57
N LEU A 111 24.69 -0.72 8.47
CA LEU A 111 25.95 -1.47 8.37
C LEU A 111 27.03 -0.95 9.33
N GLN A 112 26.99 0.34 9.65
CA GLN A 112 27.95 1.02 10.52
C GLN A 112 27.47 1.15 11.97
N ASP A 113 26.22 0.77 12.24
CA ASP A 113 25.64 0.89 13.57
C ASP A 113 26.41 0.00 14.57
N PRO A 114 26.95 0.58 15.66
CA PRO A 114 27.77 -0.15 16.62
C PRO A 114 26.96 -1.00 17.62
N ARG A 115 25.64 -0.81 17.71
CA ARG A 115 24.79 -1.47 18.71
C ARG A 115 24.76 -2.98 18.48
N PRO A 116 25.01 -3.83 19.49
CA PRO A 116 25.06 -5.29 19.28
C PRO A 116 23.67 -5.91 19.09
N TYR A 117 22.61 -5.27 19.59
CA TYR A 117 21.24 -5.80 19.63
C TYR A 117 20.41 -5.50 18.38
N ILE A 118 20.87 -4.66 17.46
CA ILE A 118 20.09 -4.33 16.27
C ILE A 118 19.97 -5.52 15.31
N ALA A 119 18.77 -5.73 14.78
CA ALA A 119 18.47 -6.79 13.83
C ALA A 119 18.97 -6.43 12.41
N ARG A 120 20.29 -6.37 12.21
CA ARG A 120 20.93 -5.94 10.95
C ARG A 120 20.39 -6.67 9.72
N ASP A 121 20.26 -7.99 9.78
CA ASP A 121 19.79 -8.79 8.64
C ASP A 121 18.32 -8.50 8.30
N GLU A 122 17.48 -8.19 9.29
CA GLU A 122 16.09 -7.80 9.06
C GLU A 122 16.00 -6.41 8.42
N TRP A 123 16.77 -5.46 8.95
CA TRP A 123 16.91 -4.13 8.38
C TRP A 123 17.35 -4.19 6.91
N LEU A 124 18.43 -4.92 6.62
CA LEU A 124 18.96 -5.01 5.26
C LEU A 124 17.98 -5.69 4.29
N ARG A 125 17.25 -6.72 4.73
CA ARG A 125 16.20 -7.35 3.91
C ARG A 125 15.07 -6.38 3.57
N LYS A 126 14.57 -5.63 4.56
CA LYS A 126 13.50 -4.66 4.34
C LYS A 126 13.96 -3.47 3.48
N LEU A 127 15.17 -2.96 3.71
CA LEU A 127 15.76 -1.88 2.91
C LEU A 127 16.05 -2.30 1.47
N GLU A 128 16.51 -3.53 1.25
CA GLU A 128 16.68 -4.10 -0.09
C GLU A 128 15.34 -4.21 -0.82
N SER A 129 14.31 -4.73 -0.13
CA SER A 129 12.95 -4.81 -0.67
C SER A 129 12.39 -3.44 -1.03
N LEU A 130 12.58 -2.44 -0.14
CA LEU A 130 12.16 -1.06 -0.35
C LEU A 130 12.86 -0.45 -1.57
N ALA A 131 14.19 -0.56 -1.65
CA ALA A 131 14.95 -0.08 -2.80
C ALA A 131 14.46 -0.71 -4.11
N ASN A 132 14.16 -2.02 -4.11
CA ASN A 132 13.65 -2.69 -5.30
C ASN A 132 12.29 -2.14 -5.75
N MET A 133 11.37 -1.86 -4.81
CA MET A 133 10.09 -1.21 -5.12
C MET A 133 10.27 0.22 -5.65
N GLU A 134 11.20 0.99 -5.10
CA GLU A 134 11.53 2.33 -5.59
C GLU A 134 12.11 2.28 -7.01
N ILE A 135 13.05 1.37 -7.27
CA ILE A 135 13.65 1.17 -8.60
C ILE A 135 12.58 0.78 -9.63
N GLU A 136 11.66 -0.12 -9.27
CA GLU A 136 10.53 -0.48 -10.11
C GLU A 136 9.68 0.75 -10.45
N LEU A 137 9.32 1.56 -9.46
CA LEU A 137 8.49 2.75 -9.68
C LEU A 137 9.21 3.81 -10.52
N VAL A 138 10.49 4.07 -10.23
CA VAL A 138 11.32 4.97 -11.04
C VAL A 138 11.34 4.52 -12.50
N SER A 139 11.48 3.23 -12.78
CA SER A 139 11.51 2.73 -14.17
C SER A 139 10.19 2.98 -14.91
N HIS A 140 9.06 2.86 -14.22
CA HIS A 140 7.75 3.17 -14.79
C HIS A 140 7.46 4.67 -14.92
N LEU A 141 8.00 5.51 -14.03
CA LEU A 141 7.90 6.96 -14.11
C LEU A 141 8.60 7.49 -15.38
N VAL A 142 9.75 6.92 -15.73
CA VAL A 142 10.58 7.36 -16.86
C VAL A 142 10.30 6.58 -18.15
N GLU A 143 9.36 5.63 -18.13
CA GLU A 143 9.06 4.80 -19.29
C GLU A 143 8.58 5.64 -20.46
N GLY A 144 9.31 5.60 -21.58
CA GLY A 144 9.04 6.40 -22.77
C GLY A 144 9.55 7.84 -22.72
N ASP A 145 10.21 8.26 -21.64
CA ASP A 145 10.75 9.61 -21.47
C ASP A 145 12.12 9.81 -22.16
N LYS A 146 12.07 10.17 -23.44
CA LYS A 146 13.28 10.39 -24.26
C LYS A 146 13.94 11.75 -24.02
N LYS A 147 13.38 12.62 -23.17
CA LYS A 147 13.86 13.99 -22.94
C LYS A 147 14.73 14.11 -21.68
N ALA A 148 14.95 13.00 -20.96
CA ALA A 148 15.79 12.99 -19.79
C ALA A 148 17.24 13.39 -20.12
N PRO A 149 17.91 14.13 -19.22
CA PRO A 149 19.29 14.56 -19.39
C PRO A 149 20.22 13.36 -19.29
N THR A 150 20.70 12.89 -20.44
CA THR A 150 21.51 11.68 -20.55
C THR A 150 22.81 11.96 -21.29
N THR A 151 23.84 11.20 -20.92
CA THR A 151 25.08 11.10 -21.67
C THR A 151 25.00 9.92 -22.64
N SER A 152 25.74 10.01 -23.76
CA SER A 152 25.74 8.97 -24.79
C SER A 152 26.13 7.60 -24.21
N ALA A 153 25.59 6.54 -24.84
CA ALA A 153 25.65 5.15 -24.41
C ALA A 153 26.97 4.72 -23.74
N GLY A 154 26.86 4.07 -22.58
CA GLY A 154 27.98 3.39 -21.93
C GLY A 154 28.55 2.28 -22.82
N SER A 155 29.87 2.07 -22.77
CA SER A 155 30.53 0.95 -23.45
C SER A 155 30.11 -0.39 -22.85
N MET A 156 29.86 -1.39 -23.70
CA MET A 156 29.65 -2.79 -23.28
C MET A 156 30.83 -3.27 -22.39
N PRO A 157 30.61 -4.22 -21.47
CA PRO A 157 31.71 -4.82 -20.69
C PRO A 157 32.80 -5.38 -21.62
N PRO A 158 34.09 -5.41 -21.20
CA PRO A 158 35.21 -5.81 -22.07
C PRO A 158 35.03 -7.16 -22.77
N ALA A 159 34.35 -8.11 -22.13
CA ALA A 159 34.04 -9.43 -22.69
C ALA A 159 33.09 -9.40 -23.91
N TRP A 160 32.36 -8.30 -24.10
CA TRP A 160 31.35 -8.10 -25.14
C TRP A 160 31.68 -6.92 -26.06
N GLN A 161 32.85 -6.31 -25.92
CA GLN A 161 33.32 -5.25 -26.81
C GLN A 161 33.79 -5.85 -28.13
N ARG A 162 33.23 -5.35 -29.24
CA ARG A 162 33.71 -5.68 -30.59
C ARG A 162 35.14 -5.14 -30.74
N VAL A 163 36.08 -5.97 -31.20
CA VAL A 163 37.48 -5.58 -31.41
C VAL A 163 37.53 -4.34 -32.32
N GLY A 164 38.08 -3.23 -31.83
CA GLY A 164 38.18 -1.95 -32.55
C GLY A 164 37.23 -0.83 -32.09
N SER A 165 36.33 -1.08 -31.13
CA SER A 165 35.48 -0.02 -30.54
C SER A 165 36.28 0.90 -29.61
N ARG A 166 36.12 2.23 -29.75
CA ARG A 166 36.69 3.20 -28.80
C ARG A 166 36.05 3.00 -27.41
N PRO A 167 36.83 3.00 -26.31
CA PRO A 167 36.27 2.94 -24.97
C PRO A 167 35.52 4.24 -24.69
N PHE A 168 34.19 4.22 -24.78
CA PHE A 168 33.36 5.30 -24.31
C PHE A 168 33.14 5.11 -22.81
N MET A 169 33.70 5.99 -21.98
CA MET A 169 33.59 5.89 -20.53
C MET A 169 32.14 6.20 -20.12
N SER A 170 31.40 5.17 -19.73
CA SER A 170 30.16 5.32 -18.98
C SER A 170 30.45 6.13 -17.72
N ARG A 171 29.82 7.29 -17.54
CA ARG A 171 29.97 8.09 -16.32
C ARG A 171 29.07 7.48 -15.25
N THR A 172 29.60 6.51 -14.52
CA THR A 172 29.04 6.13 -13.23
C THR A 172 29.03 7.35 -12.33
N SER A 173 27.93 7.56 -11.61
CA SER A 173 27.84 8.55 -10.53
C SER A 173 29.07 8.46 -9.63
N GLN A 174 29.63 9.61 -9.27
CA GLN A 174 30.79 9.71 -8.38
C GLN A 174 30.38 10.02 -6.95
N THR A 175 29.11 10.40 -6.74
CA THR A 175 28.62 10.88 -5.44
C THR A 175 27.48 10.07 -4.87
N SER A 176 26.82 9.22 -5.67
CA SER A 176 25.81 8.29 -5.18
C SER A 176 26.44 7.28 -4.24
N LEU A 177 25.79 7.02 -3.10
CA LEU A 177 26.30 6.01 -2.17
C LEU A 177 26.31 4.61 -2.78
N LEU A 178 25.34 4.24 -3.63
CA LEU A 178 25.33 2.91 -4.25
C LEU A 178 26.59 2.64 -5.09
N SER A 179 27.07 3.69 -5.76
CA SER A 179 28.27 3.62 -6.60
C SER A 179 29.57 3.55 -5.81
N VAL A 180 29.63 4.22 -4.64
CA VAL A 180 30.82 4.32 -3.79
C VAL A 180 30.79 3.35 -2.59
N LEU A 181 29.71 2.56 -2.43
CA LEU A 181 29.53 1.62 -1.33
C LEU A 181 30.79 0.75 -1.11
N PRO A 182 31.33 0.70 0.12
CA PRO A 182 32.57 -0.03 0.42
C PRO A 182 32.50 -1.50 0.00
N ASN A 183 33.61 -2.02 -0.54
CA ASN A 183 33.73 -3.41 -1.01
C ASN A 183 33.90 -4.44 0.13
N TRP A 184 33.10 -4.38 1.19
CA TRP A 184 33.12 -5.39 2.27
C TRP A 184 32.38 -6.67 1.85
N LYS A 185 32.87 -7.86 2.24
CA LYS A 185 32.34 -9.15 1.76
C LYS A 185 30.81 -9.32 1.93
N GLY A 186 30.22 -8.79 2.99
CA GLY A 186 28.75 -8.83 3.19
C GLY A 186 27.98 -7.84 2.29
N VAL A 187 28.53 -6.65 2.12
CA VAL A 187 27.95 -5.52 1.37
C VAL A 187 28.00 -5.77 -0.14
N GLN A 188 29.00 -6.50 -0.63
CA GLN A 188 29.14 -6.82 -2.05
C GLN A 188 27.93 -7.59 -2.59
N SER A 189 27.35 -8.50 -1.79
CA SER A 189 26.18 -9.27 -2.22
C SER A 189 24.94 -8.40 -2.38
N LEU A 190 24.67 -7.53 -1.41
CA LEU A 190 23.55 -6.58 -1.43
C LEU A 190 23.70 -5.57 -2.57
N ARG A 191 24.89 -4.96 -2.69
CA ARG A 191 25.20 -4.04 -3.79
C ARG A 191 24.94 -4.68 -5.15
N SER A 192 25.44 -5.90 -5.36
CA SER A 192 25.24 -6.61 -6.63
C SER A 192 23.77 -6.85 -6.92
N ARG A 193 22.98 -7.28 -5.93
CA ARG A 193 21.52 -7.47 -6.09
C ARG A 193 20.80 -6.17 -6.47
N LEU A 194 21.14 -5.05 -5.84
CA LEU A 194 20.58 -3.74 -6.19
C LEU A 194 20.97 -3.29 -7.61
N LEU A 195 22.22 -3.50 -8.01
CA LEU A 195 22.67 -3.19 -9.38
C LEU A 195 21.95 -4.04 -10.44
N TYR A 196 21.70 -5.33 -10.15
CA TYR A 196 20.89 -6.19 -11.02
C TYR A 196 19.41 -5.84 -11.01
N ALA A 197 18.87 -5.37 -9.89
CA ALA A 197 17.52 -4.83 -9.83
C ALA A 197 17.37 -3.62 -10.75
N ILE A 198 18.32 -2.68 -10.73
CA ILE A 198 18.35 -1.54 -11.66
C ILE A 198 18.40 -2.03 -13.10
N GLU A 199 19.30 -2.95 -13.44
CA GLU A 199 19.40 -3.53 -14.79
C GLU A 199 18.05 -4.10 -15.24
N GLY A 200 17.43 -4.95 -14.42
CA GLY A 200 16.18 -5.64 -14.74
C GLY A 200 14.99 -4.71 -14.88
N HIS A 201 14.75 -3.85 -13.89
CA HIS A 201 13.58 -2.95 -13.89
C HIS A 201 13.70 -1.85 -14.95
N MET A 202 14.91 -1.36 -15.23
CA MET A 202 15.12 -0.30 -16.22
C MET A 202 15.08 -0.81 -17.65
N MET A 203 14.87 -2.10 -17.94
CA MET A 203 14.87 -2.66 -19.30
C MET A 203 13.94 -1.93 -20.28
N ARG A 204 12.78 -1.45 -19.81
CA ARG A 204 11.79 -0.71 -20.61
C ARG A 204 12.02 0.80 -20.64
N ALA A 205 12.90 1.31 -19.77
CA ALA A 205 13.24 2.71 -19.71
C ALA A 205 14.18 3.10 -20.88
N PRO A 206 14.07 4.32 -21.41
CA PRO A 206 14.90 4.79 -22.53
C PRO A 206 16.38 5.03 -22.14
N PHE A 207 16.70 5.03 -20.85
CA PHE A 207 18.03 5.19 -20.30
C PHE A 207 18.24 4.26 -19.09
N THR A 208 19.44 4.30 -18.52
CA THR A 208 19.77 3.65 -17.24
C THR A 208 20.24 4.69 -16.21
N LEU A 209 20.23 4.35 -14.92
CA LEU A 209 20.45 5.32 -13.84
C LEU A 209 21.91 5.77 -13.72
N GLY A 210 22.89 4.96 -14.12
CA GLY A 210 24.31 5.30 -14.03
C GLY A 210 24.89 5.15 -12.64
N LEU A 211 24.39 4.20 -11.85
CA LEU A 211 24.82 3.94 -10.47
C LEU A 211 25.89 2.84 -10.38
N GLY A 212 26.28 2.27 -11.51
CA GLY A 212 27.29 1.23 -11.64
C GLY A 212 26.70 -0.11 -12.08
N GLU A 213 25.45 -0.12 -12.51
CA GLU A 213 24.79 -1.27 -13.10
C GLU A 213 25.47 -1.69 -14.41
N PRO A 214 25.35 -2.97 -14.83
CA PRO A 214 26.06 -3.50 -15.99
C PRO A 214 25.74 -2.79 -17.31
N ASN A 215 24.49 -2.32 -17.48
CA ASN A 215 23.97 -1.70 -18.69
C ASN A 215 24.19 -2.58 -19.93
N LEU A 216 23.67 -3.81 -19.90
CA LEU A 216 23.90 -4.82 -20.95
C LEU A 216 23.29 -4.41 -22.30
N ALA A 217 22.28 -3.55 -22.27
CA ALA A 217 21.63 -3.00 -23.46
C ALA A 217 22.36 -1.78 -24.06
N GLY A 218 23.44 -1.28 -23.43
CA GLY A 218 24.18 -0.10 -23.90
C GLY A 218 23.31 1.16 -23.97
N LYS A 219 22.36 1.32 -23.04
CA LYS A 219 21.46 2.47 -23.01
C LYS A 219 22.22 3.76 -22.64
N PRO A 220 21.71 4.94 -23.04
CA PRO A 220 22.15 6.21 -22.48
C PRO A 220 22.10 6.20 -20.95
N VAL A 221 22.98 6.96 -20.33
CA VAL A 221 23.13 7.01 -18.87
C VAL A 221 22.64 8.36 -18.37
N LEU A 222 21.72 8.37 -17.40
CA LEU A 222 21.23 9.58 -16.75
C LEU A 222 22.39 10.37 -16.15
N GLU A 223 22.36 11.69 -16.25
CA GLU A 223 23.28 12.59 -15.52
C GLU A 223 22.93 12.60 -14.02
N TYR A 224 23.06 11.45 -13.34
CA TYR A 224 22.54 11.21 -11.99
C TYR A 224 23.03 12.23 -10.96
N ASP A 225 24.34 12.50 -10.91
CA ASP A 225 24.92 13.46 -9.96
C ASP A 225 24.37 14.87 -10.13
N ARG A 226 24.06 15.26 -11.37
CA ARG A 226 23.52 16.58 -11.69
C ARG A 226 22.05 16.71 -11.26
N ILE A 227 21.28 15.63 -11.41
CA ILE A 227 19.84 15.64 -11.16
C ILE A 227 19.51 15.32 -9.70
N CYS A 228 20.05 14.23 -9.19
CA CYS A 228 19.78 13.75 -7.84
C CYS A 228 20.55 14.57 -6.80
N THR A 229 21.67 15.20 -7.19
CA THR A 229 22.53 15.96 -6.28
C THR A 229 22.77 15.23 -4.94
N PRO A 230 23.32 13.99 -4.93
CA PRO A 230 23.31 13.13 -3.74
C PRO A 230 23.88 13.79 -2.47
N LEU A 231 24.89 14.65 -2.60
CA LEU A 231 25.49 15.40 -1.48
C LEU A 231 24.57 16.49 -0.92
N GLU A 232 23.74 17.12 -1.74
CA GLU A 232 22.75 18.09 -1.25
C GLU A 232 21.63 17.38 -0.49
N VAL A 233 21.17 16.24 -1.00
CA VAL A 233 20.22 15.37 -0.29
C VAL A 233 20.79 14.94 1.06
N PHE A 234 22.09 14.66 1.15
CA PHE A 234 22.75 14.37 2.42
C PHE A 234 22.67 15.53 3.42
N ALA A 235 22.86 16.75 2.91
CA ALA A 235 22.94 17.95 3.73
C ALA A 235 21.59 18.32 4.34
N CYS A 236 20.48 17.83 3.77
CA CYS A 236 19.12 17.94 4.33
C CYS A 236 18.91 16.99 5.52
N ARG A 237 19.83 16.99 6.48
CA ARG A 237 19.80 16.21 7.71
C ARG A 237 20.23 17.09 8.87
N GLN A 238 19.48 17.04 9.98
CA GLN A 238 20.06 17.22 11.30
C GLN A 238 20.30 15.85 11.92
N ALA A 239 21.40 15.73 12.66
CA ALA A 239 21.47 14.74 13.71
C ALA A 239 21.15 15.50 14.99
N ALA A 240 20.08 15.12 15.69
CA ALA A 240 20.03 15.41 17.12
C ALA A 240 21.22 14.64 17.73
N PRO A 241 22.19 15.31 18.38
CA PRO A 241 23.34 14.61 18.93
C PRO A 241 22.86 13.66 20.05
N GLY A 242 22.99 12.36 19.84
CA GLY A 242 22.91 11.37 20.93
C GLY A 242 21.83 10.30 20.81
N HIS A 243 20.88 10.40 19.89
CA HIS A 243 19.81 9.39 19.78
C HIS A 243 20.02 8.44 18.57
N PRO A 244 20.18 7.12 18.78
CA PRO A 244 20.55 6.19 17.70
C PRO A 244 19.45 6.00 16.64
N GLU A 245 18.19 6.17 17.03
CA GLU A 245 17.02 5.99 16.16
C GLU A 245 16.51 7.26 15.45
N ASP A 246 17.08 8.43 15.77
CA ASP A 246 16.69 9.74 15.21
C ASP A 246 16.75 9.74 13.68
N HIS A 247 17.89 9.29 13.15
CA HIS A 247 18.12 9.24 11.71
C HIS A 247 17.18 8.26 10.99
N THR A 248 16.87 7.14 11.62
CA THR A 248 15.93 6.15 11.07
C THR A 248 14.55 6.77 10.93
N LEU A 249 14.05 7.38 12.01
CA LEU A 249 12.73 7.99 12.04
C LEU A 249 12.62 9.15 11.05
N SER A 250 13.61 10.05 11.05
CA SER A 250 13.60 11.21 10.15
C SER A 250 13.67 10.78 8.69
N THR A 251 14.57 9.85 8.34
CA THR A 251 14.76 9.42 6.94
C THR A 251 13.55 8.65 6.40
N ALA A 252 12.92 7.80 7.21
CA ALA A 252 11.69 7.11 6.81
C ALA A 252 10.56 8.11 6.46
N HIS A 253 10.42 9.18 7.24
CA HIS A 253 9.43 10.23 6.95
C HIS A 253 9.87 11.14 5.79
N GLN A 254 11.16 11.39 5.58
CA GLN A 254 11.63 12.09 4.37
C GLN A 254 11.32 11.30 3.09
N ILE A 255 11.47 9.96 3.12
CA ILE A 255 11.07 9.08 2.01
C ILE A 255 9.56 9.14 1.80
N LEU A 256 8.76 9.08 2.87
CA LEU A 256 7.31 9.26 2.81
C LEU A 256 6.95 10.58 2.10
N GLU A 257 7.51 11.71 2.54
CA GLU A 257 7.25 13.03 1.97
C GLU A 257 7.65 13.14 0.50
N ALA A 258 8.82 12.60 0.14
CA ALA A 258 9.28 12.60 -1.25
C ALA A 258 8.34 11.81 -2.17
N TRP A 259 7.86 10.65 -1.74
CA TRP A 259 6.90 9.87 -2.53
C TRP A 259 5.49 10.46 -2.52
N LEU A 260 5.10 11.18 -1.47
CA LEU A 260 3.87 11.97 -1.49
C LEU A 260 3.95 13.12 -2.51
N MET A 261 5.11 13.78 -2.64
CA MET A 261 5.34 14.75 -3.72
C MET A 261 5.22 14.12 -5.12
N VAL A 262 5.73 12.89 -5.30
CA VAL A 262 5.55 12.11 -6.54
C VAL A 262 4.06 11.84 -6.80
N ALA A 263 3.33 11.36 -5.80
CA ALA A 263 1.90 11.08 -5.90
C ALA A 263 1.09 12.33 -6.25
N HIS A 264 1.39 13.47 -5.62
CA HIS A 264 0.76 14.75 -5.92
C HIS A 264 0.92 15.13 -7.40
N GLY A 265 2.15 15.06 -7.94
CA GLY A 265 2.40 15.32 -9.35
C GLY A 265 1.69 14.33 -10.29
N LEU A 266 1.61 13.05 -9.90
CA LEU A 266 0.87 12.04 -10.68
C LEU A 266 -0.64 12.30 -10.72
N LEU A 267 -1.24 12.78 -9.62
CA LEU A 267 -2.66 13.12 -9.54
C LEU A 267 -3.03 14.27 -10.47
N GLN A 268 -2.17 15.30 -10.58
CA GLN A 268 -2.33 16.37 -11.56
C GLN A 268 -2.31 15.83 -12.99
N VAL A 269 -1.38 14.92 -13.32
CA VAL A 269 -1.30 14.29 -14.64
C VAL A 269 -2.53 13.41 -14.93
N ILE A 270 -3.08 12.71 -13.93
CA ILE A 270 -4.33 11.95 -14.08
C ILE A 270 -5.46 12.89 -14.50
N GLU A 271 -5.63 14.01 -13.79
CA GLU A 271 -6.65 15.00 -14.11
C GLU A 271 -6.51 15.53 -15.54
N GLU A 272 -5.31 15.93 -15.95
CA GLU A 272 -5.01 16.39 -17.31
C GLU A 272 -5.38 15.33 -18.37
N ARG A 273 -5.02 14.06 -18.14
CA ARG A 273 -5.26 12.95 -19.06
C ARG A 273 -6.75 12.64 -19.21
N VAL A 274 -7.49 12.62 -18.10
CA VAL A 274 -8.95 12.46 -18.15
C VAL A 274 -9.58 13.64 -18.87
N LYS A 275 -9.11 14.87 -18.62
CA LYS A 275 -9.63 16.06 -19.30
C LYS A 275 -9.37 16.04 -20.80
N ALA A 276 -8.26 15.45 -21.24
CA ALA A 276 -7.86 15.27 -22.63
C ALA A 276 -8.51 14.05 -23.33
N GLY A 277 -9.31 13.24 -22.62
CA GLY A 277 -9.93 12.04 -23.19
C GLY A 277 -8.96 10.87 -23.38
N ASP A 278 -7.92 10.76 -22.55
CA ASP A 278 -6.93 9.66 -22.56
C ASP A 278 -7.12 8.75 -21.33
N PRO A 279 -8.15 7.88 -21.31
CA PRO A 279 -8.42 7.00 -20.17
C PRO A 279 -7.34 5.94 -19.96
N VAL A 280 -6.64 5.52 -21.03
CA VAL A 280 -5.55 4.53 -20.94
C VAL A 280 -4.33 5.14 -20.23
N GLY A 281 -3.93 6.35 -20.64
CA GLY A 281 -2.86 7.08 -19.98
C GLY A 281 -3.20 7.42 -18.54
N ALA A 282 -4.43 7.86 -18.26
CA ALA A 282 -4.90 8.13 -16.90
C ALA A 282 -4.86 6.87 -16.02
N ALA A 283 -5.38 5.73 -16.50
CA ALA A 283 -5.36 4.47 -15.75
C ALA A 283 -3.94 4.01 -15.41
N LYS A 284 -2.98 4.16 -16.35
CA LYS A 284 -1.56 3.87 -16.09
C LYS A 284 -1.00 4.75 -14.96
N LYS A 285 -1.39 6.02 -14.89
CA LYS A 285 -0.97 6.94 -13.81
C LYS A 285 -1.68 6.62 -12.49
N CYS A 286 -2.94 6.20 -12.50
CA CYS A 286 -3.62 5.68 -11.30
C CYS A 286 -2.91 4.46 -10.73
N TRP A 287 -2.47 3.52 -11.58
CA TRP A 287 -1.68 2.38 -11.15
C TRP A 287 -0.37 2.81 -10.46
N LEU A 288 0.30 3.85 -10.96
CA LEU A 288 1.49 4.40 -10.28
C LEU A 288 1.15 4.98 -8.90
N VAL A 289 0.06 5.74 -8.78
CA VAL A 289 -0.40 6.27 -7.47
C VAL A 289 -0.72 5.13 -6.50
N GLU A 290 -1.41 4.09 -6.94
CA GLU A 290 -1.68 2.87 -6.14
C GLU A 290 -0.36 2.22 -5.65
N ARG A 291 0.64 2.10 -6.53
CA ARG A 291 1.93 1.52 -6.17
C ARG A 291 2.73 2.42 -5.23
N VAL A 292 2.62 3.73 -5.36
CA VAL A 292 3.19 4.68 -4.39
C VAL A 292 2.59 4.47 -3.01
N TRP A 293 1.26 4.37 -2.87
CA TRP A 293 0.64 4.09 -1.56
C TRP A 293 1.14 2.78 -0.93
N LYS A 294 1.32 1.73 -1.73
CA LYS A 294 1.91 0.46 -1.26
C LYS A 294 3.37 0.63 -0.81
N LEU A 295 4.14 1.46 -1.49
CA LEU A 295 5.49 1.82 -1.08
C LEU A 295 5.50 2.62 0.24
N LEU A 296 4.54 3.53 0.44
CA LEU A 296 4.42 4.29 1.70
C LEU A 296 4.18 3.36 2.89
N VAL A 297 3.36 2.30 2.72
CA VAL A 297 3.19 1.26 3.73
C VAL A 297 4.53 0.59 4.05
N ALA A 298 5.25 0.13 3.02
CA ALA A 298 6.55 -0.53 3.22
C ALA A 298 7.60 0.39 3.86
N THR A 299 7.54 1.69 3.57
CA THR A 299 8.42 2.71 4.15
C THR A 299 8.15 2.86 5.65
N MET A 300 6.88 2.98 6.05
CA MET A 300 6.52 3.09 7.46
C MET A 300 6.76 1.77 8.22
N ASP A 301 6.62 0.62 7.56
CA ASP A 301 6.92 -0.70 8.13
C ASP A 301 8.41 -0.93 8.45
N LEU A 302 9.31 -0.04 8.03
CA LEU A 302 10.68 -0.01 8.52
C LEU A 302 10.74 0.30 10.02
N LEU A 303 9.84 1.15 10.51
CA LEU A 303 9.84 1.59 11.91
C LEU A 303 9.52 0.44 12.88
N GLN A 304 8.94 -0.67 12.41
CA GLN A 304 8.75 -1.89 13.22
C GLN A 304 10.06 -2.58 13.63
N VAL A 305 11.16 -2.29 12.94
CA VAL A 305 12.48 -2.93 13.20
C VAL A 305 13.32 -2.11 14.19
N MET A 306 12.88 -0.89 14.52
CA MET A 306 13.54 -0.05 15.52
C MET A 306 13.51 -0.74 16.88
N ASP A 307 14.56 -0.54 17.67
CA ASP A 307 14.54 -1.02 19.05
C ASP A 307 13.47 -0.24 19.86
N PRO A 308 12.58 -0.93 20.60
CA PRO A 308 11.53 -0.25 21.35
C PRO A 308 12.03 0.70 22.45
N ASP A 309 13.10 0.35 23.18
CA ASP A 309 13.65 1.22 24.25
C ASP A 309 14.27 2.48 23.64
N ASP A 310 15.03 2.32 22.56
CA ASP A 310 15.56 3.47 21.83
C ASP A 310 14.42 4.32 21.25
N PHE A 311 13.44 3.74 20.55
CA PHE A 311 12.33 4.54 19.99
C PHE A 311 11.54 5.30 21.06
N MET A 312 11.26 4.69 22.22
CA MET A 312 10.48 5.34 23.27
C MET A 312 11.21 6.52 23.92
N ARG A 313 12.55 6.50 23.97
CA ARG A 313 13.35 7.66 24.38
C ARG A 313 13.25 8.80 23.37
N LEU A 314 13.41 8.49 22.08
CA LEU A 314 13.25 9.45 21.00
C LEU A 314 11.85 10.09 20.99
N LYS A 315 10.82 9.27 21.18
CA LYS A 315 9.42 9.71 21.26
C LYS A 315 9.22 10.76 22.35
N HIS A 316 9.85 10.58 23.50
CA HIS A 316 9.81 11.53 24.61
C HIS A 316 10.49 12.86 24.25
N GLU A 317 11.68 12.80 23.64
CA GLU A 317 12.46 13.97 23.23
C GLU A 317 11.76 14.80 22.14
N LEU A 318 11.20 14.12 21.13
CA LEU A 318 10.46 14.75 20.03
C LEU A 318 9.08 15.27 20.43
N ALA A 319 8.71 15.12 21.71
CA ALA A 319 7.39 15.52 22.22
C ALA A 319 6.25 14.98 21.33
N ILE A 320 6.39 13.77 20.80
CA ILE A 320 5.39 13.16 19.90
C ILE A 320 4.03 13.07 20.61
N ASN A 321 4.03 13.04 21.96
CA ASN A 321 2.87 13.05 22.85
C ASN A 321 2.62 14.37 23.62
N THR A 322 3.49 15.37 23.57
CA THR A 322 3.46 16.45 24.57
C THR A 322 2.71 17.68 24.06
N LYS A 323 1.70 18.12 24.83
CA LYS A 323 1.02 19.42 24.64
C LYS A 323 2.07 20.53 24.44
N ALA A 324 1.82 21.44 23.52
CA ALA A 324 2.40 22.78 23.65
C ALA A 324 1.96 23.33 25.02
N GLN A 325 2.89 23.42 25.97
CA GLN A 325 2.64 24.10 27.24
C GLN A 325 2.56 25.61 27.00
N VAL A 326 1.47 26.11 26.41
CA VAL A 326 1.08 27.51 26.58
C VAL A 326 -0.45 27.59 26.55
N GLY A 327 -1.02 28.15 27.62
CA GLY A 327 -2.46 28.19 27.86
C GLY A 327 -3.23 29.02 26.85
N VAL A 328 -3.62 28.41 25.74
CA VAL A 328 -4.67 28.92 24.86
C VAL A 328 -5.70 27.82 24.62
N ASN A 329 -6.89 28.00 25.21
CA ASN A 329 -8.08 27.22 24.91
C ASN A 329 -8.47 27.48 23.44
N TYR A 330 -7.93 26.70 22.53
CA TYR A 330 -8.59 26.47 21.24
C TYR A 330 -9.40 25.19 21.39
N GLY A 331 -10.72 25.29 21.26
CA GLY A 331 -11.66 24.17 21.36
C GLY A 331 -11.59 23.20 20.18
N PHE A 332 -10.38 22.80 19.78
CA PHE A 332 -10.14 21.78 18.77
C PHE A 332 -9.62 20.51 19.45
N GLU A 333 -10.24 19.38 19.12
CA GLU A 333 -9.82 18.06 19.57
C GLU A 333 -8.42 17.77 18.99
N HIS A 334 -7.41 17.71 19.87
CA HIS A 334 -6.04 17.46 19.47
C HIS A 334 -5.84 15.97 19.14
N ILE A 335 -5.10 15.67 18.06
CA ILE A 335 -4.72 14.30 17.73
C ILE A 335 -3.89 13.75 18.89
N GLY A 336 -4.43 12.78 19.63
CA GLY A 336 -3.73 12.16 20.74
C GLY A 336 -2.47 11.43 20.28
N GLY A 337 -1.31 12.09 20.37
CA GLY A 337 0.06 11.58 20.61
C GLY A 337 0.67 10.45 19.76
N GLY A 338 -0.06 9.59 19.05
CA GLY A 338 0.52 8.36 18.49
C GLY A 338 0.88 8.38 17.01
N ALA A 339 0.29 9.29 16.23
CA ALA A 339 0.28 9.17 14.76
C ALA A 339 1.12 10.27 14.09
N TYR A 340 2.45 10.20 14.26
CA TYR A 340 3.39 11.26 13.84
C TYR A 340 3.27 11.66 12.35
N CYS A 341 3.03 10.70 11.44
CA CYS A 341 2.90 11.00 10.01
C CYS A 341 1.65 11.83 9.68
N LEU A 342 0.63 11.85 10.55
CA LEU A 342 -0.56 12.68 10.36
C LEU A 342 -0.27 14.18 10.52
N ARG A 343 0.94 14.56 10.98
CA ARG A 343 1.43 15.94 10.97
C ARG A 343 1.76 16.43 9.56
N SER A 344 2.02 15.53 8.61
CA SER A 344 2.29 15.85 7.19
C SER A 344 1.14 16.59 6.50
N ASN A 345 1.40 17.81 6.03
CA ASN A 345 0.50 18.54 5.13
C ASN A 345 0.29 17.79 3.80
N MET A 346 1.38 17.29 3.22
CA MET A 346 1.34 16.64 1.91
C MET A 346 0.55 15.33 1.97
N LEU A 347 0.64 14.55 3.05
CA LEU A 347 -0.16 13.33 3.22
C LEU A 347 -1.66 13.65 3.19
N ARG A 348 -2.09 14.69 3.92
CA ARG A 348 -3.48 15.13 3.93
C ARG A 348 -3.94 15.62 2.56
N GLU A 349 -3.09 16.41 1.89
CA GLU A 349 -3.37 16.93 0.54
C GLU A 349 -3.52 15.80 -0.49
N VAL A 350 -2.58 14.84 -0.52
CA VAL A 350 -2.61 13.70 -1.44
C VAL A 350 -3.79 12.77 -1.15
N THR A 351 -4.11 12.51 0.12
CA THR A 351 -5.31 11.75 0.49
C THR A 351 -6.57 12.42 -0.02
N ARG A 352 -6.71 13.74 0.19
CA ARG A 352 -7.86 14.50 -0.32
C ARG A 352 -7.92 14.46 -1.85
N ALA A 353 -6.80 14.68 -2.53
CA ALA A 353 -6.74 14.63 -3.99
C ALA A 353 -7.08 13.24 -4.55
N CYS A 354 -6.79 12.15 -3.83
CA CYS A 354 -7.24 10.80 -4.18
C CYS A 354 -8.77 10.65 -4.06
N LYS A 355 -9.40 11.24 -3.04
CA LYS A 355 -10.87 11.29 -2.91
C LYS A 355 -11.49 12.12 -4.04
N ASP A 356 -10.86 13.22 -4.39
CA ASP A 356 -11.33 14.16 -5.41
C ASP A 356 -11.29 13.60 -6.84
N LEU A 357 -10.63 12.46 -7.06
CA LEU A 357 -10.76 11.70 -8.32
C LEU A 357 -12.24 11.40 -8.64
N ARG A 358 -13.14 11.36 -7.65
CA ARG A 358 -14.59 11.20 -7.86
C ARG A 358 -15.16 12.29 -8.78
N HIS A 359 -14.59 13.50 -8.75
CA HIS A 359 -14.99 14.62 -9.61
C HIS A 359 -14.68 14.37 -11.09
N LEU A 360 -13.79 13.43 -11.39
CA LEU A 360 -13.43 13.04 -12.76
C LEU A 360 -14.34 11.93 -13.31
N VAL A 361 -15.12 11.23 -12.47
CA VAL A 361 -15.96 10.09 -12.89
C VAL A 361 -17.01 10.48 -13.93
N PRO A 362 -17.83 11.54 -13.75
CA PRO A 362 -18.82 11.93 -14.78
C PRO A 362 -18.15 12.26 -16.12
N LYS A 363 -17.01 12.97 -16.08
CA LYS A 363 -16.25 13.33 -17.27
C LYS A 363 -15.66 12.11 -17.97
N ALA A 364 -15.12 11.14 -17.22
CA ALA A 364 -14.58 9.90 -17.78
C ALA A 364 -15.66 9.05 -18.45
N VAL A 365 -16.86 8.99 -17.86
CA VAL A 365 -18.02 8.27 -18.41
C VAL A 365 -18.65 9.03 -19.59
N GLY A 366 -18.49 10.35 -19.66
CA GLY A 366 -19.05 11.20 -20.71
C GLY A 366 -20.48 11.66 -20.42
N VAL A 367 -20.83 11.83 -19.14
CA VAL A 367 -22.16 12.27 -18.70
C VAL A 367 -22.07 13.52 -17.82
N GLU A 368 -23.03 14.43 -18.00
CA GLU A 368 -23.22 15.58 -17.11
C GLU A 368 -24.06 15.14 -15.90
N ALA A 369 -23.39 14.87 -14.78
CA ALA A 369 -24.02 14.41 -13.55
C ALA A 369 -23.24 14.89 -12.31
N ASP A 370 -23.90 14.86 -11.15
CA ASP A 370 -23.27 15.19 -9.86
C ASP A 370 -22.17 14.16 -9.53
N PRO A 371 -20.92 14.60 -9.28
CA PRO A 371 -19.85 13.69 -8.88
C PRO A 371 -19.98 13.09 -7.48
N LYS A 372 -20.82 13.66 -6.60
CA LYS A 372 -21.18 13.03 -5.31
C LYS A 372 -22.10 11.81 -5.50
N GLY A 373 -22.58 11.62 -6.72
CA GLY A 373 -23.33 10.47 -7.15
C GLY A 373 -24.82 10.74 -7.27
N GLY A 374 -25.47 9.91 -8.09
CA GLY A 374 -26.90 9.98 -8.34
C GLY A 374 -27.35 8.94 -9.36
N PRO A 375 -28.67 8.72 -9.50
CA PRO A 375 -29.23 7.65 -10.33
C PRO A 375 -28.73 7.70 -11.77
N ARG A 376 -28.68 8.89 -12.38
CA ARG A 376 -28.23 9.07 -13.77
C ARG A 376 -26.77 8.63 -14.00
N LEU A 377 -25.86 8.99 -13.10
CA LEU A 377 -24.46 8.59 -13.21
C LEU A 377 -24.32 7.08 -13.02
N GLN A 378 -25.06 6.53 -12.06
CA GLN A 378 -25.08 5.11 -11.77
C GLN A 378 -25.60 4.29 -12.95
N GLU A 379 -26.71 4.70 -13.57
CA GLU A 379 -27.28 4.07 -14.77
C GLU A 379 -26.29 4.08 -15.94
N ALA A 380 -25.61 5.20 -16.19
CA ALA A 380 -24.60 5.30 -17.25
C ALA A 380 -23.41 4.37 -17.01
N ILE A 381 -22.97 4.24 -15.74
CA ILE A 381 -21.92 3.28 -15.37
C ILE A 381 -22.40 1.84 -15.54
N MET A 382 -23.64 1.53 -15.17
CA MET A 382 -24.23 0.20 -15.37
C MET A 382 -24.32 -0.16 -16.85
N GLU A 383 -24.76 0.78 -17.70
CA GLU A 383 -24.77 0.61 -19.16
C GLU A 383 -23.35 0.40 -19.70
N LEU A 384 -22.37 1.18 -19.23
CA LEU A 384 -20.96 1.02 -19.60
C LEU A 384 -20.44 -0.37 -19.25
N PHE A 385 -20.70 -0.86 -18.03
CA PHE A 385 -20.31 -2.20 -17.61
C PHE A 385 -21.04 -3.29 -18.40
N HIS A 386 -22.33 -3.08 -18.66
CA HIS A 386 -23.17 -4.02 -19.40
C HIS A 386 -22.68 -4.20 -20.84
N THR A 387 -22.40 -3.10 -21.54
CA THR A 387 -21.95 -3.12 -22.93
C THR A 387 -20.47 -3.46 -23.07
N HIS A 388 -19.73 -3.63 -21.95
CA HIS A 388 -18.27 -3.68 -21.94
C HIS A 388 -17.61 -2.49 -22.65
N GLY A 389 -18.31 -1.35 -22.72
CA GLY A 389 -17.91 -0.20 -23.51
C GLY A 389 -17.91 -0.43 -25.02
N MET A 390 -18.59 -1.48 -25.51
CA MET A 390 -18.83 -1.75 -26.93
C MET A 390 -20.18 -1.14 -27.34
N LYS A 391 -20.17 -0.05 -28.11
CA LYS A 391 -21.36 0.42 -28.84
C LYS A 391 -21.44 -0.28 -30.19
N THR A 392 -22.65 -0.67 -30.60
CA THR A 392 -22.99 -1.34 -31.88
C THR A 392 -22.89 -0.43 -33.10
N SER A 393 -22.71 0.88 -32.92
CA SER A 393 -22.54 1.87 -34.00
C SER A 393 -21.22 2.61 -33.81
N GLY A 394 -20.34 2.45 -34.80
CA GLY A 394 -18.90 2.68 -34.69
C GLY A 394 -18.48 4.08 -34.23
N ILE A 395 -17.24 4.10 -33.71
CA ILE A 395 -16.42 5.22 -33.24
C ILE A 395 -16.46 5.37 -31.71
N THR A 396 -15.34 5.00 -31.09
CA THR A 396 -14.97 4.99 -29.64
C THR A 396 -15.41 3.77 -28.80
N THR A 397 -14.43 2.92 -28.49
CA THR A 397 -14.53 1.86 -27.48
C THR A 397 -14.30 2.45 -26.08
N HIS A 398 -15.32 2.43 -25.22
CA HIS A 398 -15.23 2.90 -23.83
C HIS A 398 -14.67 1.83 -22.86
N ALA A 399 -14.17 0.69 -23.36
CA ALA A 399 -13.57 -0.36 -22.52
C ALA A 399 -12.41 0.16 -21.66
N SER A 400 -11.63 1.12 -22.17
CA SER A 400 -10.57 1.79 -21.42
C SER A 400 -11.08 2.64 -20.25
N VAL A 401 -12.31 3.17 -20.35
CA VAL A 401 -12.98 3.91 -19.26
C VAL A 401 -13.29 2.96 -18.11
N ILE A 402 -13.70 1.72 -18.37
CA ILE A 402 -13.92 0.71 -17.32
C ILE A 402 -12.63 0.51 -16.50
N HIS A 403 -11.49 0.34 -17.18
CA HIS A 403 -10.20 0.18 -16.50
C HIS A 403 -9.78 1.43 -15.73
N LEU A 404 -10.07 2.62 -16.23
CA LEU A 404 -9.83 3.86 -15.48
C LEU A 404 -10.67 3.90 -14.19
N LEU A 405 -11.96 3.59 -14.27
CA LEU A 405 -12.85 3.58 -13.09
C LEU A 405 -12.44 2.52 -12.06
N GLN A 406 -12.00 1.33 -12.52
CA GLN A 406 -11.41 0.32 -11.64
C GLN A 406 -10.12 0.81 -10.99
N SER A 407 -9.29 1.56 -11.73
CA SER A 407 -8.03 2.10 -11.23
C SER A 407 -8.26 3.20 -10.17
N PHE A 408 -9.33 3.99 -10.30
CA PHE A 408 -9.76 4.92 -9.24
C PHE A 408 -10.09 4.18 -7.93
N GLN A 409 -10.86 3.08 -8.01
CA GLN A 409 -11.16 2.27 -6.83
C GLN A 409 -9.91 1.57 -6.27
N ALA A 410 -8.95 1.18 -7.11
CA ALA A 410 -7.67 0.62 -6.65
C ALA A 410 -6.87 1.64 -5.84
N VAL A 411 -6.86 2.91 -6.24
CA VAL A 411 -6.26 4.01 -5.46
C VAL A 411 -6.94 4.14 -4.10
N GLU A 412 -8.28 4.20 -4.04
CA GLU A 412 -9.03 4.24 -2.78
C GLU A 412 -8.68 3.07 -1.84
N VAL A 413 -8.62 1.84 -2.37
CA VAL A 413 -8.24 0.66 -1.57
C VAL A 413 -6.83 0.81 -1.00
N SER A 414 -5.87 1.30 -1.80
CA SER A 414 -4.49 1.50 -1.35
C SER A 414 -4.35 2.59 -0.28
N VAL A 415 -5.14 3.67 -0.36
CA VAL A 415 -5.21 4.73 0.67
C VAL A 415 -5.73 4.15 1.98
N ARG A 416 -6.85 3.39 1.94
CA ARG A 416 -7.40 2.75 3.14
C ARG A 416 -6.43 1.75 3.76
N GLN A 417 -5.75 0.98 2.92
CA GLN A 417 -4.72 0.04 3.36
C GLN A 417 -3.60 0.77 4.10
N PHE A 418 -3.15 1.93 3.61
CA PHE A 418 -2.13 2.72 4.29
C PHE A 418 -2.55 3.11 5.71
N TYR A 419 -3.72 3.71 5.88
CA TYR A 419 -4.17 4.15 7.20
C TYR A 419 -4.39 2.99 8.17
N PHE A 420 -4.94 1.87 7.68
CA PHE A 420 -5.07 0.66 8.49
C PHE A 420 -3.69 0.11 8.93
N SER A 421 -2.76 -0.05 7.99
CA SER A 421 -1.40 -0.53 8.27
C SER A 421 -0.66 0.41 9.22
N TYR A 422 -0.79 1.72 9.04
CA TYR A 422 -0.16 2.71 9.92
C TYR A 422 -0.72 2.65 11.35
N GLN A 423 -2.03 2.44 11.51
CA GLN A 423 -2.62 2.16 12.81
C GLN A 423 -2.00 0.93 13.48
N GLN A 424 -1.82 -0.16 12.73
CA GLN A 424 -1.20 -1.37 13.28
C GLN A 424 0.28 -1.13 13.64
N LEU A 425 1.01 -0.36 12.85
CA LEU A 425 2.38 0.05 13.14
C LEU A 425 2.45 0.83 14.46
N VAL A 426 1.60 1.84 14.65
CA VAL A 426 1.57 2.63 15.88
C VAL A 426 1.30 1.74 17.09
N ILE A 427 0.33 0.81 16.99
CA ILE A 427 0.06 -0.17 18.06
C ILE A 427 1.28 -1.05 18.34
N ALA A 428 1.96 -1.53 17.30
CA ALA A 428 3.10 -2.42 17.44
C ALA A 428 4.30 -1.74 18.10
N VAL A 429 4.54 -0.46 17.78
CA VAL A 429 5.72 0.28 18.23
C VAL A 429 5.50 1.00 19.57
N MET A 430 4.29 1.50 19.83
CA MET A 430 3.96 2.28 21.04
C MET A 430 3.13 1.50 22.07
N GLY A 431 2.62 0.33 21.71
CA GLY A 431 1.71 -0.44 22.53
C GLY A 431 0.26 0.04 22.45
N SER A 432 -0.67 -0.84 22.82
CA SER A 432 -2.11 -0.58 22.79
C SER A 432 -2.62 0.30 23.93
N GLY A 433 -1.79 0.54 24.96
CA GLY A 433 -2.13 1.39 26.11
C GLY A 433 -2.09 2.88 25.79
N GLU A 434 -1.09 3.31 25.01
CA GLU A 434 -0.98 4.66 24.44
C GLU A 434 -2.10 4.97 23.43
N TYR A 435 -2.78 3.92 22.97
CA TYR A 435 -3.86 3.94 21.99
C TYR A 435 -5.22 4.28 22.60
N LYS A 436 -5.37 4.18 23.93
CA LYS A 436 -6.60 4.50 24.66
C LYS A 436 -6.38 5.81 25.41
N GLY A 437 -6.85 6.92 24.86
CA GLY A 437 -6.71 8.25 25.45
C GLY A 437 -7.08 8.25 26.94
N THR A 438 -6.30 8.95 27.75
CA THR A 438 -6.49 8.99 29.22
C THR A 438 -7.62 9.93 29.66
N VAL A 439 -8.33 10.58 28.72
CA VAL A 439 -9.38 11.57 29.02
C VAL A 439 -10.54 11.42 28.04
N GLN A 440 -11.78 11.46 28.56
CA GLN A 440 -13.05 11.34 27.83
C GLN A 440 -13.35 12.49 26.81
N THR A 441 -12.38 13.34 26.47
CA THR A 441 -12.56 14.55 25.65
C THR A 441 -11.59 14.68 24.48
N GLU A 442 -10.81 13.64 24.16
CA GLU A 442 -9.83 13.67 23.06
C GLU A 442 -10.04 12.43 22.17
N ILE A 443 -10.15 12.63 20.85
CA ILE A 443 -10.11 11.53 19.88
C ILE A 443 -8.69 10.95 19.91
N SER A 444 -8.56 9.69 20.27
CA SER A 444 -7.28 8.99 20.24
C SER A 444 -6.78 8.87 18.78
N ALA A 445 -5.45 8.84 18.57
CA ALA A 445 -4.89 8.53 17.25
C ALA A 445 -5.46 7.22 16.65
N ALA A 446 -5.85 6.30 17.52
CA ALA A 446 -6.56 5.08 17.20
C ALA A 446 -7.89 5.29 16.50
N GLU A 447 -8.73 6.12 17.10
CA GLU A 447 -10.06 6.45 16.61
C GLU A 447 -9.93 7.28 15.33
N ALA A 448 -9.00 8.24 15.28
CA ALA A 448 -8.71 9.03 14.09
C ALA A 448 -8.31 8.15 12.88
N LEU A 449 -7.38 7.21 13.07
CA LEU A 449 -6.95 6.29 12.01
C LEU A 449 -8.05 5.27 11.64
N SER A 450 -8.82 4.80 12.62
CA SER A 450 -9.95 3.90 12.38
C SER A 450 -11.04 4.61 11.58
N GLN A 451 -11.33 5.88 11.87
CA GLN A 451 -12.31 6.68 11.14
C GLN A 451 -11.91 6.88 9.67
N LEU A 452 -10.62 7.13 9.39
CA LEU A 452 -10.11 7.22 8.01
C LEU A 452 -10.28 5.90 7.23
N TYR A 453 -10.12 4.76 7.91
CA TYR A 453 -10.37 3.45 7.32
C TYR A 453 -11.86 3.17 7.06
N PHE A 454 -12.74 3.56 7.98
CA PHE A 454 -14.20 3.32 7.88
C PHE A 454 -14.97 4.40 7.11
N GLU A 455 -14.28 5.38 6.51
CA GLU A 455 -14.91 6.42 5.70
C GLU A 455 -15.75 5.83 4.54
N PRO A 456 -16.93 6.41 4.23
CA PRO A 456 -17.75 5.98 3.09
C PRO A 456 -16.96 5.84 1.78
N PRO A 457 -17.44 5.02 0.82
CA PRO A 457 -16.79 4.87 -0.47
C PRO A 457 -16.52 6.20 -1.16
N TYR A 458 -15.30 6.42 -1.67
CA TYR A 458 -14.92 7.63 -2.40
C TYR A 458 -15.73 7.77 -3.70
N PHE A 459 -16.09 6.62 -4.29
CA PHE A 459 -16.84 6.53 -5.54
C PHE A 459 -18.20 5.84 -5.34
N PRO A 460 -19.17 6.49 -4.66
CA PRO A 460 -20.45 5.87 -4.31
C PRO A 460 -21.26 5.43 -5.54
N SER A 461 -21.16 6.12 -6.68
CA SER A 461 -21.84 5.70 -7.92
C SER A 461 -21.25 4.45 -8.55
N LEU A 462 -19.94 4.22 -8.43
CA LEU A 462 -19.32 2.99 -8.91
C LEU A 462 -19.72 1.80 -8.03
N ASP A 463 -19.77 2.02 -6.72
CA ASP A 463 -20.20 1.01 -5.75
C ASP A 463 -21.68 0.65 -5.92
N GLY A 464 -22.54 1.67 -6.04
CA GLY A 464 -23.96 1.50 -6.37
C GLY A 464 -24.16 0.74 -7.67
N ALA A 465 -23.49 1.14 -8.76
CA ALA A 465 -23.64 0.49 -10.07
C ALA A 465 -23.34 -1.02 -10.01
N LYS A 466 -22.29 -1.43 -9.28
CA LYS A 466 -21.96 -2.86 -9.08
C LYS A 466 -23.03 -3.60 -8.29
N THR A 467 -23.57 -2.97 -7.24
CA THR A 467 -24.64 -3.55 -6.40
C THR A 467 -25.89 -3.88 -7.23
N PHE A 468 -26.28 -2.97 -8.13
CA PHE A 468 -27.49 -3.15 -8.93
C PHE A 468 -27.26 -3.92 -10.24
N LEU A 469 -26.02 -4.17 -10.65
CA LEU A 469 -25.70 -4.88 -11.89
C LEU A 469 -26.31 -6.29 -11.93
N GLY A 470 -26.30 -7.01 -10.80
CA GLY A 470 -26.92 -8.33 -10.71
C GLY A 470 -28.45 -8.30 -10.86
N ASN A 471 -29.11 -7.29 -10.29
CA ASN A 471 -30.55 -7.08 -10.46
C ASN A 471 -30.90 -6.64 -11.88
N TYR A 472 -30.05 -5.82 -12.50
CA TYR A 472 -30.18 -5.43 -13.90
C TYR A 472 -30.17 -6.66 -14.83
N TRP A 473 -29.28 -7.63 -14.59
CA TRP A 473 -29.27 -8.90 -15.34
C TRP A 473 -30.56 -9.70 -15.16
N HIS A 474 -31.15 -9.70 -13.97
CA HIS A 474 -32.40 -10.43 -13.69
C HIS A 474 -33.63 -9.84 -14.40
N HIS A 475 -33.69 -8.51 -14.53
CA HIS A 475 -34.84 -7.77 -15.04
C HIS A 475 -34.76 -7.45 -16.55
N ASN A 476 -33.62 -7.69 -17.20
CA ASN A 476 -33.44 -7.53 -18.65
C ASN A 476 -33.14 -8.88 -19.32
N PRO A 477 -34.15 -9.79 -19.45
CA PRO A 477 -33.98 -11.14 -19.99
C PRO A 477 -33.68 -11.18 -21.49
N ASP A 478 -33.87 -10.06 -22.18
CA ASP A 478 -33.59 -9.93 -23.61
C ASP A 478 -32.07 -10.00 -23.92
N LEU A 479 -31.25 -9.94 -22.85
CA LEU A 479 -29.81 -10.14 -22.89
C LEU A 479 -29.50 -11.62 -22.62
N GLU A 480 -28.61 -12.22 -23.42
CA GLU A 480 -28.22 -13.64 -23.35
C GLU A 480 -27.79 -14.04 -21.92
N GLU A 481 -27.03 -13.19 -21.25
CA GLU A 481 -26.58 -13.37 -19.87
C GLU A 481 -27.73 -13.26 -18.84
N GLY A 482 -28.73 -12.42 -19.12
CA GLY A 482 -29.92 -12.28 -18.27
C GLY A 482 -30.82 -13.51 -18.33
N ALA A 483 -30.98 -14.10 -19.51
CA ALA A 483 -31.67 -15.37 -19.71
C ALA A 483 -30.97 -16.52 -18.96
N ILE A 484 -29.64 -16.62 -19.09
CA ILE A 484 -28.82 -17.62 -18.38
C ILE A 484 -28.94 -17.46 -16.86
N MET A 485 -28.87 -16.22 -16.35
CA MET A 485 -28.95 -15.97 -14.91
C MET A 485 -30.33 -16.29 -14.35
N ARG A 486 -31.41 -16.00 -15.10
CA ARG A 486 -32.77 -16.40 -14.72
C ARG A 486 -32.92 -17.93 -14.68
N GLU A 487 -32.44 -18.63 -15.71
CA GLU A 487 -32.47 -20.10 -15.75
C GLU A 487 -31.70 -20.72 -14.57
N LEU A 488 -30.54 -20.15 -14.21
CA LEU A 488 -29.75 -20.60 -13.05
C LEU A 488 -30.47 -20.37 -11.73
N VAL A 489 -31.08 -19.19 -11.53
CA VAL A 489 -31.85 -18.87 -10.32
C VAL A 489 -33.05 -19.79 -10.19
N GLU A 490 -33.80 -20.01 -11.27
CA GLU A 490 -34.93 -20.94 -11.29
C GLU A 490 -34.50 -22.40 -11.03
N THR A 491 -33.36 -22.82 -11.61
CA THR A 491 -32.83 -24.17 -11.40
C THR A 491 -32.37 -24.36 -9.96
N LYS A 492 -31.73 -23.35 -9.36
CA LYS A 492 -31.36 -23.35 -7.94
C LYS A 492 -32.59 -23.39 -7.03
N ALA A 493 -33.62 -22.60 -7.34
CA ALA A 493 -34.88 -22.62 -6.59
C ALA A 493 -35.57 -23.99 -6.66
N ARG A 494 -35.62 -24.62 -7.85
CA ARG A 494 -36.13 -25.98 -8.03
C ARG A 494 -35.34 -27.02 -7.24
N ASN A 495 -34.01 -26.92 -7.21
CA ASN A 495 -33.17 -27.84 -6.46
C ASN A 495 -33.36 -27.71 -4.94
N MET A 496 -33.48 -26.49 -4.42
CA MET A 496 -33.76 -26.25 -3.00
C MET A 496 -35.14 -26.77 -2.58
N LEU A 497 -36.15 -26.64 -3.45
CA LEU A 497 -37.49 -27.21 -3.24
C LEU A 497 -37.49 -28.75 -3.27
N ASN A 498 -36.62 -29.37 -4.08
CA ASN A 498 -36.47 -30.82 -4.14
C ASN A 498 -35.70 -31.38 -2.94
N GLU A 499 -34.69 -30.66 -2.42
CA GLU A 499 -33.96 -31.04 -1.20
C GLU A 499 -34.85 -30.98 0.04
N GLN A 500 -35.78 -30.02 0.11
CA GLN A 500 -36.78 -29.95 1.19
C GLN A 500 -37.89 -31.01 1.09
N ARG A 501 -38.02 -31.69 -0.05
CA ARG A 501 -38.99 -32.79 -0.27
C ARG A 501 -38.39 -34.18 -0.09
N ALA A 502 -37.11 -34.31 0.20
CA ALA A 502 -36.49 -35.62 0.47
C ALA A 502 -36.95 -36.15 1.85
N PRO A 503 -37.61 -37.32 1.93
CA PRO A 503 -38.04 -37.87 3.22
C PRO A 503 -36.82 -38.32 4.06
N PRO A 504 -36.93 -38.29 5.40
CA PRO A 504 -35.86 -38.76 6.28
C PRO A 504 -35.68 -40.28 6.08
N ASN A 505 -34.50 -40.69 5.61
CA ASN A 505 -34.26 -42.07 5.25
C ASN A 505 -34.20 -42.97 6.50
N VAL A 506 -35.04 -44.00 6.50
CA VAL A 506 -35.19 -45.01 7.55
C VAL A 506 -34.00 -45.98 7.51
N GLN A 507 -33.47 -46.29 8.70
CA GLN A 507 -32.49 -47.35 8.94
C GLN A 507 -33.04 -48.75 8.64
N GLY A 508 -32.20 -49.64 8.09
CA GLY A 508 -32.41 -51.10 8.04
C GLY A 508 -31.84 -51.72 6.76
N SER A 509 -30.58 -52.16 6.72
CA SER A 509 -30.07 -53.50 7.08
C SER A 509 -30.50 -54.64 6.13
N SER A 510 -29.59 -55.12 5.26
CA SER A 510 -28.90 -56.43 5.43
C SER A 510 -28.02 -56.80 4.23
N SER A 511 -26.73 -56.96 4.49
CA SER A 511 -25.94 -58.17 4.23
C SER A 511 -25.96 -58.83 2.84
N GLN A 512 -24.83 -58.74 2.11
CA GLN A 512 -23.98 -59.91 1.78
C GLN A 512 -22.69 -59.46 1.07
N ALA A 513 -21.54 -59.85 1.64
CA ALA A 513 -20.24 -59.91 0.98
C ALA A 513 -19.97 -61.36 0.53
N PRO A 514 -19.08 -61.57 -0.45
CA PRO A 514 -17.79 -62.14 -0.06
C PRO A 514 -16.56 -61.52 -0.75
N GLU A 515 -15.43 -61.75 -0.08
CA GLU A 515 -14.04 -61.40 -0.38
C GLU A 515 -13.49 -61.99 -1.69
N ARG A 516 -12.61 -61.26 -2.40
CA ARG A 516 -11.14 -61.51 -2.42
C ARG A 516 -10.38 -60.61 -3.42
N ASP A 517 -9.21 -60.19 -2.91
CA ASP A 517 -7.93 -59.84 -3.54
C ASP A 517 -7.74 -58.63 -4.48
N SER A 518 -7.27 -57.53 -3.85
CA SER A 518 -5.92 -56.95 -3.98
C SER A 518 -5.21 -56.94 -5.35
N THR A 519 -5.24 -55.80 -6.04
CA THR A 519 -4.06 -54.99 -6.46
C THR A 519 -4.50 -53.70 -7.16
N MET A 520 -3.79 -52.60 -6.87
CA MET A 520 -4.17 -51.20 -7.11
C MET A 520 -4.45 -50.84 -8.58
N LYS A 521 -5.57 -50.14 -8.79
CA LYS A 521 -5.96 -49.45 -10.03
C LYS A 521 -5.37 -48.04 -10.09
N ASP A 522 -4.91 -47.68 -11.29
CA ASP A 522 -4.79 -46.33 -11.80
C ASP A 522 -6.14 -45.58 -11.86
N ALA A 523 -6.01 -44.24 -11.87
CA ALA A 523 -6.95 -43.22 -12.35
C ALA A 523 -8.19 -42.86 -11.50
N SER A 524 -8.20 -41.63 -10.99
CA SER A 524 -9.41 -40.78 -10.91
C SER A 524 -9.04 -39.30 -10.88
N ARG A 525 -9.15 -38.67 -12.05
CA ARG A 525 -9.37 -37.23 -12.24
C ARG A 525 -10.87 -36.94 -12.05
N SER A 526 -11.13 -35.79 -11.40
CA SER A 526 -12.33 -34.93 -11.46
C SER A 526 -13.66 -35.43 -10.92
N THR A 527 -14.30 -34.61 -10.08
CA THR A 527 -15.71 -34.22 -10.19
C THR A 527 -16.03 -33.01 -9.29
N GLU A 528 -15.73 -31.79 -9.75
CA GLU A 528 -16.38 -30.56 -9.24
C GLU A 528 -16.52 -29.45 -10.29
N ARG A 529 -16.11 -29.69 -11.55
CA ARG A 529 -16.22 -28.73 -12.66
C ARG A 529 -17.32 -29.02 -13.70
N GLN A 530 -18.18 -30.03 -13.47
CA GLN A 530 -19.11 -30.50 -14.51
C GLN A 530 -20.48 -29.81 -14.64
N PRO A 531 -21.07 -29.08 -13.66
CA PRO A 531 -22.37 -28.45 -13.92
C PRO A 531 -22.27 -27.21 -14.82
N PHE A 532 -21.16 -26.47 -14.75
CA PHE A 532 -20.96 -25.21 -15.49
C PHE A 532 -20.75 -25.40 -16.99
N VAL A 533 -20.05 -26.45 -17.40
CA VAL A 533 -19.73 -26.72 -18.81
C VAL A 533 -20.93 -27.36 -19.52
N ASN A 534 -21.69 -28.20 -18.80
CA ASN A 534 -22.81 -28.95 -19.39
C ASN A 534 -24.04 -28.09 -19.71
N VAL A 535 -24.34 -27.05 -18.93
CA VAL A 535 -25.49 -26.14 -19.21
C VAL A 535 -25.22 -25.29 -20.45
N SER A 536 -24.01 -24.71 -20.56
CA SER A 536 -23.61 -23.90 -21.73
C SER A 536 -23.51 -24.74 -23.02
N LEU A 537 -23.03 -25.98 -22.92
CA LEU A 537 -22.99 -26.91 -24.06
C LEU A 537 -24.38 -27.41 -24.47
N ALA A 538 -25.25 -27.77 -23.52
CA ALA A 538 -26.60 -28.23 -23.80
C ALA A 538 -27.47 -27.14 -24.46
N TYR A 539 -27.28 -25.88 -24.07
CA TYR A 539 -27.97 -24.74 -24.69
C TYR A 539 -27.49 -24.48 -26.13
N LYS A 540 -26.16 -24.50 -26.37
CA LYS A 540 -25.58 -24.40 -27.72
C LYS A 540 -26.02 -25.55 -28.64
N GLN A 541 -26.17 -26.77 -28.11
CA GLN A 541 -26.62 -27.93 -28.90
C GLN A 541 -28.10 -27.84 -29.28
N ARG A 542 -28.97 -27.34 -28.38
CA ARG A 542 -30.39 -27.10 -28.69
C ARG A 542 -30.59 -26.00 -29.74
N HIS A 543 -29.78 -24.95 -29.72
CA HIS A 543 -29.88 -23.88 -30.72
C HIS A 543 -29.35 -24.27 -32.10
N MET A 544 -28.32 -25.13 -32.18
CA MET A 544 -27.87 -25.68 -33.48
C MET A 544 -28.89 -26.64 -34.10
N GLN A 545 -29.63 -27.40 -33.28
CA GLN A 545 -30.68 -28.29 -33.78
C GLN A 545 -31.94 -27.53 -34.22
N ASN A 546 -32.29 -26.43 -33.55
CA ASN A 546 -33.45 -25.61 -33.93
C ASN A 546 -33.15 -24.66 -35.12
N GLY A 547 -31.89 -24.29 -35.35
CA GLY A 547 -31.47 -23.52 -36.54
C GLY A 547 -31.45 -24.34 -37.84
N ALA A 548 -31.36 -25.67 -37.76
CA ALA A 548 -31.33 -26.55 -38.93
C ALA A 548 -32.73 -26.98 -39.44
N MET A 549 -33.80 -26.71 -38.69
CA MET A 549 -35.19 -27.03 -39.10
C MET A 549 -36.02 -25.83 -39.54
N SER A 550 -35.45 -24.62 -39.58
CA SER A 550 -36.11 -23.43 -40.14
C SER A 550 -35.59 -23.03 -41.53
N GLY A 551 -34.92 -23.96 -42.22
CA GLY A 551 -34.37 -23.79 -43.56
C GLY A 551 -34.73 -24.97 -44.47
N MET A 552 -36.02 -25.31 -44.55
CA MET A 552 -36.64 -26.02 -45.67
C MET A 552 -38.09 -25.57 -45.81
#